data_AF-A0A564YU18-F1
#
_entry.id   AF-A0A564YU18-F1
#
_cell.length_a   1.000
_cell.length_b   1.000
_cell.length_c   1.000
_cell.angle_alpha   90.00
_cell.angle_beta   90.00
_cell.angle_gamma   90.00
#
_symmetry.space_group_name_H-M   'P 1'
#
loop_
_entity.id
_entity.type
_entity.pdbx_description
1 polymer ?
#
loop_
_entity_poly.entity_id
_entity_poly.type
_entity_poly.pdbx_seq_one_letter_code
_entity_poly.pdbx_strand_id
1 'polypeptide(L)'
;MNGNRPKQDPPRSMSNLYSSVPNDIGALSERQQAALNLVKTQTRKTNELYLRNHPEVSIMINSLVRDLFETQPNDVRKYAADFFTSPDFKKKIDSFTMKNGVRK
;
A
#
# COMPACT_ATOMS: atom_id res chain seq x y z
N MET A 1 1.42 -13.67 37.56
CA MET A 1 2.70 -12.97 37.31
C MET A 1 2.50 -11.99 36.17
N ASN A 2 2.30 -10.71 36.50
CA ASN A 2 2.16 -9.63 35.53
C ASN A 2 3.56 -9.20 35.06
N GLY A 3 4.00 -9.72 33.92
CA GLY A 3 5.21 -9.26 33.23
C GLY A 3 4.86 -8.15 32.23
N ASN A 4 5.60 -7.04 32.27
CA ASN A 4 5.50 -5.92 31.36
C ASN A 4 5.40 -6.37 29.90
N ARG A 5 4.22 -6.22 29.29
CA ARG A 5 4.06 -6.41 27.85
C ARG A 5 4.60 -5.15 27.15
N PRO A 6 5.57 -5.26 26.22
CA PRO A 6 6.00 -4.11 25.45
C PRO A 6 4.80 -3.57 24.67
N LYS A 7 4.46 -2.29 24.88
CA LYS A 7 3.38 -1.63 24.14
C LYS A 7 3.78 -1.58 22.67
N GLN A 8 3.24 -2.48 21.88
CA GLN A 8 3.31 -2.38 20.44
C GLN A 8 2.41 -1.21 20.05
N ASP A 9 3.00 -0.09 19.61
CA ASP A 9 2.28 1.00 18.94
C ASP A 9 2.50 0.86 17.43
N PRO A 10 1.82 -0.08 16.73
CA PRO A 10 1.81 -0.07 15.29
C PRO A 10 0.99 1.14 14.79
N PRO A 11 1.31 1.70 13.60
CA PRO A 11 0.36 2.56 12.92
C PRO A 11 -0.94 1.79 12.72
N ARG A 12 -2.07 2.44 13.04
CA ARG A 12 -3.43 1.87 13.14
C ARG A 12 -3.94 1.11 11.90
N SER A 13 -3.17 1.06 10.81
CA SER A 13 -3.52 0.45 9.52
C SER A 13 -2.83 -0.90 9.24
N MET A 14 -1.92 -1.37 10.11
CA MET A 14 -1.08 -2.57 9.85
C MET A 14 -1.20 -3.68 10.90
N SER A 15 -2.15 -3.57 11.83
CA SER A 15 -2.30 -4.52 12.94
C SER A 15 -2.94 -5.86 12.54
N ASN A 16 -3.72 -5.90 11.45
CA ASN A 16 -4.64 -7.02 11.21
C ASN A 16 -4.20 -8.00 10.11
N LEU A 17 -3.14 -7.71 9.34
CA LEU A 17 -2.76 -8.54 8.18
C LEU A 17 -1.65 -9.57 8.47
N TYR A 18 -0.97 -9.48 9.61
CA TYR A 18 0.20 -10.31 9.91
C TYR A 18 -0.02 -11.36 11.01
N SER A 19 -1.23 -11.47 11.57
CA SER A 19 -1.54 -12.43 12.64
C SER A 19 -2.64 -13.39 12.18
N SER A 20 -2.22 -14.52 11.59
CA SER A 20 -3.11 -15.59 11.12
C SER A 20 -3.56 -16.55 12.25
N VAL A 21 -3.20 -16.31 13.51
CA VAL A 21 -3.49 -17.25 14.60
C VAL A 21 -4.00 -16.52 15.85
N PRO A 22 -5.16 -16.89 16.41
CA PRO A 22 -5.56 -16.45 17.74
C PRO A 22 -4.60 -17.04 18.77
N ASN A 23 -4.00 -16.19 19.61
CA ASN A 23 -3.08 -16.52 20.71
C ASN A 23 -1.59 -16.77 20.41
N ASP A 24 -1.10 -16.55 19.19
CA ASP A 24 0.35 -16.51 18.94
C ASP A 24 0.91 -15.08 19.05
N ILE A 25 0.80 -14.51 20.25
CA ILE A 25 1.13 -13.10 20.54
C ILE A 25 2.62 -12.92 20.90
N GLY A 26 3.48 -13.89 20.53
CA GLY A 26 4.84 -14.03 21.08
C GLY A 26 5.94 -14.37 20.07
N ALA A 27 5.77 -14.09 18.77
CA ALA A 27 6.73 -14.55 17.76
C ALA A 27 8.11 -13.85 17.77
N LEU A 28 8.26 -12.67 18.40
CA LEU A 28 9.51 -11.90 18.38
C LEU A 28 9.93 -11.44 19.78
N SER A 29 11.18 -11.73 20.14
CA SER A 29 11.85 -11.12 21.31
C SER A 29 11.95 -9.61 21.17
N GLU A 30 12.17 -8.90 22.29
CA GLU A 30 12.30 -7.44 22.28
C GLU A 30 13.39 -6.93 21.32
N ARG A 31 14.52 -7.64 21.25
CA ARG A 31 15.61 -7.30 20.31
C ARG A 31 15.18 -7.50 18.86
N GLN A 32 14.47 -8.59 18.56
CA GLN A 32 13.94 -8.84 17.21
C GLN A 32 12.88 -7.81 16.82
N GLN A 33 12.03 -7.40 17.77
CA GLN A 33 11.04 -6.36 17.55
C GLN A 33 11.70 -5.00 17.29
N ALA A 34 12.74 -4.64 18.05
CA ALA A 34 13.51 -3.41 17.83
C ALA A 34 14.19 -3.40 16.46
N ALA A 35 14.84 -4.50 16.08
CA ALA A 35 15.43 -4.65 14.75
C ALA A 35 14.38 -4.56 13.63
N LEU A 36 13.23 -5.23 13.80
CA LEU A 36 12.12 -5.16 12.85
C LEU A 36 11.59 -3.74 12.70
N ASN A 37 11.46 -2.99 13.79
CA ASN A 37 10.98 -1.61 13.77
C ASN A 37 11.93 -0.69 13.00
N LEU A 38 13.26 -0.87 13.15
CA LEU A 38 14.26 -0.13 12.38
C LEU A 38 14.12 -0.41 10.88
N VAL A 39 14.04 -1.69 10.50
CA VAL A 39 13.86 -2.10 9.09
C VAL A 39 12.56 -1.54 8.52
N LYS A 40 11.43 -1.70 9.22
CA LYS A 40 10.12 -1.16 8.79
C LYS A 40 10.17 0.35 8.60
N THR A 41 10.84 1.07 9.49
CA THR A 41 10.99 2.53 9.39
C THR A 41 11.77 2.90 8.14
N GLN A 42 12.89 2.23 7.88
CA GLN A 42 13.70 2.48 6.70
C GLN A 42 12.93 2.13 5.41
N THR A 43 12.26 0.97 5.36
CA THR A 43 11.43 0.57 4.22
C THR A 43 10.33 1.59 3.95
N ARG A 44 9.63 2.09 4.98
CA ARG A 44 8.59 3.11 4.79
C ARG A 44 9.13 4.41 4.20
N LYS A 45 10.29 4.86 4.68
CA LYS A 45 10.96 6.05 4.10
C LYS A 45 11.31 5.83 2.64
N THR A 46 11.88 4.67 2.31
CA THR A 46 12.24 4.35 0.92
C THR A 46 11.00 4.24 0.02
N ASN A 47 9.93 3.62 0.50
CA ASN A 47 8.68 3.50 -0.26
C ASN A 47 8.04 4.88 -0.51
N GLU A 48 8.03 5.77 0.48
CA GLU A 48 7.52 7.14 0.30
C GLU A 48 8.36 7.91 -0.73
N LEU A 49 9.69 7.87 -0.60
CA LEU A 49 10.58 8.52 -1.55
C LEU A 49 10.38 7.98 -2.98
N TYR A 50 10.19 6.66 -3.12
CA TYR A 50 9.88 6.04 -4.40
C TYR A 50 8.57 6.59 -4.97
N LEU A 51 7.47 6.54 -4.21
CA LEU A 51 6.17 7.06 -4.66
C LEU A 51 6.22 8.56 -5.00
N ARG A 52 7.02 9.35 -4.28
CA ARG A 52 7.22 10.77 -4.54
C ARG A 52 7.99 11.03 -5.84
N ASN A 53 9.01 10.21 -6.11
CA ASN A 53 9.84 10.33 -7.30
C ASN A 53 9.20 9.71 -8.56
N HIS A 54 8.17 8.88 -8.39
CA HIS A 54 7.48 8.17 -9.46
C HIS A 54 6.00 8.61 -9.58
N PRO A 55 5.72 9.83 -10.06
CA PRO A 55 4.37 10.36 -10.20
C PRO A 55 3.46 9.51 -11.10
N GLU A 56 4.03 8.74 -12.03
CA GLU A 56 3.32 7.77 -12.86
C GLU A 56 2.53 6.75 -12.01
N VAL A 57 3.04 6.35 -10.85
CA VAL A 57 2.35 5.40 -9.96
C VAL A 57 1.09 6.03 -9.38
N SER A 58 1.19 7.30 -8.98
CA SER A 58 0.02 8.07 -8.49
C SER A 58 -1.03 8.24 -9.58
N ILE A 59 -0.61 8.54 -10.81
CA ILE A 59 -1.52 8.63 -11.97
C ILE A 59 -2.25 7.30 -12.18
N MET A 60 -1.52 6.18 -12.20
CA MET A 60 -2.11 4.85 -12.38
C MET A 60 -3.18 4.53 -11.33
N ILE A 61 -2.90 4.79 -10.05
CA ILE A 61 -3.84 4.56 -8.95
C ILE A 61 -5.05 5.50 -9.07
N ASN A 62 -4.83 6.80 -9.32
CA ASN A 62 -5.91 7.77 -9.45
C ASN A 62 -6.84 7.45 -10.63
N SER A 63 -6.28 6.99 -11.76
CA SER A 63 -7.06 6.54 -12.92
C SER A 63 -7.94 5.35 -12.57
N LEU A 64 -7.42 4.35 -11.85
CA LEU A 64 -8.23 3.22 -11.39
C LEU A 64 -9.36 3.69 -10.46
N VAL A 65 -9.05 4.50 -9.45
CA VAL A 65 -10.03 4.96 -8.47
C VAL A 65 -11.13 5.80 -9.12
N ARG A 66 -10.76 6.67 -10.06
CA ARG A 66 -11.72 7.44 -10.86
C ARG A 66 -12.68 6.51 -11.60
N ASP A 67 -12.14 5.52 -12.32
CA ASP A 67 -12.95 4.60 -13.11
C ASP A 67 -13.82 3.69 -12.21
N LEU A 68 -13.34 3.31 -11.03
CA LEU A 68 -14.14 2.58 -10.03
C LEU A 68 -15.34 3.39 -9.54
N PHE A 69 -15.16 4.69 -9.30
CA PHE A 69 -16.27 5.55 -8.89
C PHE A 69 -17.27 5.83 -10.02
N GLU A 70 -16.81 5.85 -11.27
CA GLU A 70 -17.68 6.01 -12.45
C GLU A 70 -18.45 4.72 -12.78
N THR A 71 -17.79 3.57 -12.73
CA THR A 71 -18.39 2.28 -13.14
C THR A 71 -19.07 1.52 -12.02
N GLN A 72 -18.71 1.78 -10.77
CA GLN A 72 -19.23 1.13 -9.55
C GLN A 72 -19.43 -0.40 -9.72
N PRO A 73 -18.36 -1.16 -10.03
CA PRO A 73 -18.48 -2.56 -10.35
C PRO A 73 -18.81 -3.39 -9.11
N ASN A 74 -19.59 -4.47 -9.30
CA ASN A 74 -19.93 -5.40 -8.23
C ASN A 74 -18.70 -6.15 -7.66
N ASP A 75 -17.67 -6.37 -8.48
CA ASP A 75 -16.40 -6.96 -8.05
C ASP A 75 -15.22 -6.03 -8.38
N VAL A 76 -14.83 -5.26 -7.37
CA VAL A 76 -13.72 -4.31 -7.45
C VAL A 76 -12.38 -5.00 -7.72
N ARG A 77 -12.17 -6.22 -7.19
CA ARG A 77 -10.88 -6.92 -7.31
C ARG A 77 -10.69 -7.41 -8.74
N LYS A 78 -11.72 -8.05 -9.30
CA LYS A 78 -11.71 -8.47 -10.69
C LYS A 78 -11.54 -7.28 -11.63
N TYR A 79 -12.28 -6.20 -11.38
CA TYR A 79 -12.16 -4.97 -12.17
C TYR A 79 -10.73 -4.40 -12.14
N ALA A 80 -10.11 -4.31 -10.95
CA ALA A 80 -8.75 -3.81 -10.82
C ALA A 80 -7.74 -4.70 -11.56
N ALA A 81 -7.89 -6.03 -11.48
CA ALA A 81 -7.04 -6.96 -12.22
C ALA A 81 -7.17 -6.70 -13.74
N ASP A 82 -8.40 -6.71 -14.26
CA ASP A 82 -8.67 -6.48 -15.69
C ASP A 82 -8.15 -5.12 -16.17
N PHE A 83 -8.27 -4.08 -15.33
CA PHE A 83 -7.77 -2.73 -15.61
C PHE A 83 -6.24 -2.72 -15.80
N PHE A 84 -5.48 -3.29 -14.86
CA PHE A 84 -4.02 -3.28 -14.90
C PHE A 84 -3.43 -4.28 -15.91
N THR A 85 -4.14 -5.37 -16.24
CA THR A 85 -3.69 -6.33 -17.25
C THR A 85 -4.17 -6.01 -18.66
N SER A 86 -4.93 -4.93 -18.85
CA SER A 86 -5.44 -4.57 -20.17
C SER A 86 -4.29 -4.23 -21.14
N PRO A 87 -4.33 -4.72 -22.40
CA PRO A 87 -3.29 -4.43 -23.39
C PRO A 87 -3.22 -2.94 -23.74
N ASP A 88 -4.34 -2.22 -23.58
CA ASP A 88 -4.43 -0.78 -23.81
C ASP A 88 -4.11 0.06 -22.56
N PHE A 89 -3.71 -0.57 -21.45
CA PHE A 89 -3.40 0.11 -20.19
C PHE A 89 -2.42 1.27 -20.40
N LYS A 90 -1.32 1.04 -21.11
CA LYS A 90 -0.31 2.07 -21.37
C LYS A 90 -0.90 3.27 -22.10
N LYS A 91 -1.69 3.04 -23.16
CA LYS A 91 -2.35 4.12 -23.91
C LYS A 91 -3.29 4.92 -23.02
N LYS A 92 -4.03 4.22 -22.14
CA LYS A 92 -4.95 4.84 -21.19
C LYS A 92 -4.19 5.74 -20.21
N ILE A 93 -3.10 5.26 -19.61
CA ILE A 93 -2.27 6.06 -18.70
C ILE A 93 -1.56 7.22 -19.39
N ASP A 94 -1.07 7.04 -20.60
CA ASP A 94 -0.47 8.12 -21.40
C ASP A 94 -1.49 9.25 -21.64
N SER A 95 -2.76 8.90 -21.90
CA SER A 95 -3.83 9.90 -22.07
C SER A 95 -4.13 10.68 -20.78
N PHE A 96 -4.07 10.03 -19.61
CA PHE A 96 -4.23 10.69 -18.31
C PHE A 96 -3.03 11.58 -17.98
N THR A 97 -1.83 11.15 -18.35
CA THR A 97 -0.59 11.95 -18.19
C THR A 97 -0.65 13.23 -19.03
N MET A 98 -1.16 13.14 -20.27
CA MET A 98 -1.33 14.31 -21.14
C MET A 98 -2.45 15.25 -20.65
N LYS A 99 -3.58 14.71 -20.19
CA LYS A 99 -4.71 15.52 -19.67
C LYS A 99 -4.37 16.26 -18.38
N ASN A 100 -3.60 15.64 -17.49
CA ASN A 100 -3.22 16.22 -16.21
C ASN A 100 -1.97 17.10 -16.28
N GLY A 101 -1.47 17.38 -17.50
CA GLY A 101 -0.46 18.37 -17.84
C GLY A 101 0.53 18.65 -16.72
N VAL A 102 1.67 17.96 -16.76
CA VAL A 102 2.83 18.18 -15.89
C VAL A 102 3.01 19.68 -15.64
N ARG A 103 2.48 20.17 -14.51
CA ARG A 103 2.82 21.49 -13.99
C ARG A 103 4.24 21.32 -13.47
N LYS A 104 5.22 21.57 -14.33
CA LYS A 104 6.59 21.80 -13.89
C LYS A 104 6.61 23.07 -13.06
#